data_AF-A0A952QGD8-F1
#
_entry.id   AF-A0A952QGD8-F1
#
_cell.length_a   1.000
_cell.length_b   1.000
_cell.length_c   1.000
_cell.angle_alpha   90.00
_cell.angle_beta   90.00
_cell.angle_gamma   90.00
#
_symmetry.space_group_name_H-M   'P 1'
#
loop_
_entity.id
_entity.type
_entity.pdbx_description
1 polymer ?
#
loop_
_entity_poly.entity_id
_entity_poly.type
_entity_poly.pdbx_seq_one_letter_code
_entity_poly.pdbx_strand_id
1 'polypeptide(L)'
;MVEAVKTARQGLPEFWKAWQNNGYGKGDYLVSAIFTNDDGKRAEFLWMSVEARGEGEVTGILTSVPTVRTDIKPGDRVTVREAWVVDWMFVPDDGDHKGGYTTSALGTSKK
;
A
#
# COMPACT_ATOMS: atom_id res chain seq x y z
N MET A 1 4.30 -14.87 4.72
CA MET A 1 4.59 -13.49 4.25
C MET A 1 5.12 -13.45 2.82
N VAL A 2 6.17 -14.20 2.44
CA VAL A 2 6.71 -14.20 1.05
C VAL A 2 5.64 -14.50 -0.01
N GLU A 3 4.87 -15.58 0.17
CA GLU A 3 3.78 -15.93 -0.76
C GLU A 3 2.68 -14.86 -0.81
N ALA A 4 2.39 -14.20 0.31
CA ALA A 4 1.38 -13.14 0.36
C ALA A 4 1.81 -11.90 -0.44
N VAL A 5 3.08 -11.49 -0.31
CA VAL A 5 3.64 -10.41 -1.13
C VAL A 5 3.62 -10.79 -2.60
N LYS A 6 3.98 -12.04 -2.94
CA LYS A 6 3.95 -12.52 -4.34
C LYS A 6 2.54 -12.44 -4.93
N THR A 7 1.53 -12.93 -4.21
CA THR A 7 0.12 -12.84 -4.63
C THR A 7 -0.32 -11.38 -4.80
N ALA A 8 0.01 -10.51 -3.84
CA ALA A 8 -0.33 -9.10 -3.92
C ALA A 8 0.33 -8.43 -5.15
N ARG A 9 1.61 -8.71 -5.42
CA ARG A 9 2.32 -8.20 -6.60
C ARG A 9 1.69 -8.67 -7.91
N GLN A 10 1.23 -9.92 -7.97
CA GLN A 10 0.53 -10.45 -9.14
C GLN A 10 -0.83 -9.77 -9.38
N GLY A 11 -1.53 -9.39 -8.31
CA GLY A 11 -2.81 -8.68 -8.40
C GLY A 11 -2.71 -7.16 -8.55
N LEU A 12 -1.50 -6.59 -8.43
CA LEU A 12 -1.30 -5.13 -8.51
C LEU A 12 -1.82 -4.48 -9.81
N PRO A 13 -1.74 -5.12 -11.00
CA PRO A 13 -2.39 -4.60 -12.20
C PRO A 13 -3.92 -4.48 -12.11
N GLU A 14 -4.59 -5.37 -11.38
CA GLU A 14 -6.05 -5.30 -11.15
C GLU A 14 -6.38 -4.07 -10.30
N PHE A 15 -5.63 -3.86 -9.21
CA PHE A 15 -5.76 -2.69 -8.35
C PHE A 15 -5.63 -1.39 -9.15
N TRP A 16 -4.62 -1.27 -10.00
CA TRP A 16 -4.42 -0.08 -10.82
C TRP A 16 -5.56 0.16 -11.82
N LYS A 17 -6.07 -0.91 -12.43
CA LYS A 17 -7.22 -0.82 -13.32
C LYS A 17 -8.46 -0.33 -12.58
N ALA A 18 -8.71 -0.83 -11.37
CA ALA A 18 -9.83 -0.39 -10.54
C ALA A 18 -9.67 1.10 -10.13
N TRP A 19 -8.49 1.49 -9.64
CA TRP A 19 -8.20 2.87 -9.24
C TRP A 19 -8.39 3.86 -10.40
N GLN A 20 -7.91 3.52 -11.60
CA GLN A 20 -8.08 4.33 -12.80
C GLN A 20 -9.55 4.43 -13.22
N ASN A 21 -10.28 3.31 -13.22
CA ASN A 21 -11.69 3.27 -13.61
C ASN A 21 -12.60 4.05 -12.66
N ASN A 22 -12.24 4.17 -11.38
CA ASN A 22 -13.01 4.98 -10.43
C ASN A 22 -12.65 6.49 -10.46
N GLY A 23 -11.99 6.95 -11.52
CA GLY A 23 -11.58 8.35 -11.65
C GLY A 23 -10.42 8.74 -10.74
N TYR A 24 -9.42 7.86 -10.62
CA TYR A 24 -8.16 8.11 -9.91
C TYR A 24 -8.32 8.33 -8.40
N GLY A 25 -9.00 7.41 -7.71
CA GLY A 25 -9.06 7.42 -6.25
C GLY A 25 -10.30 8.05 -5.62
N LYS A 26 -11.44 8.08 -6.32
CA LYS A 26 -12.72 8.11 -5.59
C LYS A 26 -12.81 6.80 -4.80
N GLY A 27 -12.92 6.86 -3.47
CA GLY A 27 -12.96 5.67 -2.60
C GLY A 27 -11.62 5.27 -1.98
N ASP A 28 -11.64 4.25 -1.11
CA ASP A 28 -10.51 3.86 -0.27
C ASP A 28 -9.53 2.95 -1.01
N TYR A 29 -8.60 3.54 -1.77
CA TYR A 29 -7.50 2.82 -2.44
C TYR A 29 -6.19 3.02 -1.68
N LEU A 30 -5.67 1.94 -1.10
CA LEU A 30 -4.48 1.93 -0.26
C LEU A 30 -3.40 1.01 -0.85
N VAL A 31 -2.15 1.44 -0.75
CA VAL A 31 -0.99 0.57 -0.99
C VAL A 31 -0.12 0.49 0.25
N SER A 32 0.50 -0.67 0.46
CA SER A 32 1.56 -0.84 1.44
C SER A 32 2.90 -0.88 0.73
N ALA A 33 3.85 -0.08 1.17
CA ALA A 33 5.17 0.01 0.55
C ALA A 33 6.29 -0.06 1.59
N ILE A 34 7.49 -0.41 1.11
CA ILE A 34 8.71 -0.42 1.91
C ILE A 34 9.19 1.02 2.13
N PHE A 35 9.35 1.40 3.39
CA PHE A 35 10.04 2.62 3.81
C PHE A 35 11.31 2.25 4.56
N THR A 36 12.41 2.94 4.26
CA THR A 36 13.70 2.75 4.93
C THR A 36 14.10 4.03 5.66
N ASN A 37 14.79 3.89 6.80
CA ASN A 37 15.42 5.03 7.48
C ASN A 37 16.59 5.59 6.67
N ASP A 38 17.11 6.75 7.09
CA ASP A 38 18.17 7.49 6.38
C ASP A 38 19.44 6.66 6.12
N ASP A 39 19.79 5.73 7.03
CA ASP A 39 20.96 4.86 6.86
C ASP A 39 20.66 3.53 6.13
N GLY A 40 19.41 3.31 5.73
CA GLY A 40 18.95 2.14 4.98
C GLY A 40 18.98 0.81 5.75
N LYS A 41 19.31 0.81 7.04
CA LYS A 41 19.49 -0.44 7.82
C LYS A 41 18.20 -1.01 8.37
N ARG A 42 17.17 -0.18 8.49
CA ARG A 42 15.86 -0.58 9.00
C ARG A 42 14.80 -0.28 7.95
N ALA A 43 13.89 -1.22 7.79
CA ALA A 43 12.76 -1.11 6.89
C ALA A 43 11.47 -1.41 7.64
N GLU A 44 10.40 -0.72 7.25
CA GLU A 44 9.04 -0.99 7.69
C GLU A 44 8.08 -0.96 6.50
N PHE A 45 6.94 -1.61 6.64
CA PHE A 45 5.86 -1.55 5.65
C PHE A 45 4.80 -0.58 6.16
N LEU A 46 4.50 0.45 5.36
CA LEU A 46 3.52 1.47 5.73
C LEU A 46 2.44 1.58 4.67
N TRP A 47 1.20 1.74 5.13
CA TRP A 47 0.05 2.01 4.27
C TRP A 47 -0.08 3.49 3.93
N MET A 48 -0.46 3.78 2.69
CA MET A 48 -0.77 5.10 2.17
C MET A 48 -1.95 5.06 1.20
N SER A 49 -2.79 6.09 1.19
CA SER A 49 -3.84 6.28 0.18
C SER A 49 -3.24 6.74 -1.14
N VAL A 50 -3.75 6.29 -2.28
CA VAL A 50 -3.18 6.66 -3.58
C VAL A 50 -3.86 7.91 -4.15
N GLU A 51 -3.08 8.95 -4.39
CA GLU A 51 -3.52 10.19 -5.04
C GLU A 51 -3.03 10.29 -6.50
N ALA A 52 -1.84 9.75 -6.79
CA ALA A 52 -1.27 9.76 -8.13
C ALA A 52 -0.34 8.56 -8.37
N ARG A 53 -0.21 8.18 -9.64
CA ARG A 53 0.73 7.17 -10.11
C ARG A 53 1.25 7.58 -11.48
N GLY A 54 2.56 7.48 -11.68
CA GLY A 54 3.24 7.82 -12.94
C GLY A 54 4.74 7.56 -12.83
N GLU A 55 5.40 7.34 -13.96
CA GLU A 55 6.87 7.23 -14.04
C GLU A 55 7.49 6.16 -13.12
N GLY A 56 6.73 5.11 -12.78
CA GLY A 56 7.16 4.06 -11.85
C GLY A 56 7.09 4.44 -10.37
N GLU A 57 6.41 5.53 -10.05
CA GLU A 57 6.19 6.05 -8.70
C GLU A 57 4.70 6.09 -8.35
N VAL A 58 4.44 6.06 -7.04
CA VAL A 58 3.12 6.20 -6.43
C VAL A 58 3.21 7.30 -5.38
N THR A 59 2.35 8.31 -5.50
CA THR A 59 2.24 9.43 -4.56
C THR A 59 0.90 9.36 -3.84
N GLY A 60 0.90 9.72 -2.57
CA GLY A 60 -0.26 9.54 -1.73
C GLY A 60 -0.12 10.08 -0.32
N ILE A 61 -1.14 9.85 0.51
CA ILE A 61 -1.15 10.29 1.91
C ILE A 61 -0.87 9.12 2.83
N LEU A 62 0.14 9.27 3.69
CA LEU A 62 0.52 8.25 4.66
C LEU A 62 -0.60 8.04 5.69
N THR A 63 -1.00 6.78 5.92
CA THR A 63 -2.05 6.44 6.89
C THR A 63 -1.53 5.67 8.10
N SER A 64 -0.41 4.94 7.94
CA SER A 64 0.26 4.22 9.03
C SER A 64 1.16 5.15 9.86
N VAL A 65 1.29 4.85 11.16
CA VAL A 65 2.23 5.53 12.07
C VAL A 65 3.62 4.93 11.87
N PRO A 66 4.62 5.72 11.40
CA PRO A 66 5.98 5.25 11.22
C PRO A 66 6.68 4.99 12.54
N THR A 67 7.55 3.98 12.57
CA THR A 67 8.40 3.64 13.73
C THR A 67 9.89 3.74 13.40
N VAL A 68 10.23 3.64 12.12
CA VAL A 68 11.59 3.65 11.60
C VAL A 68 11.92 5.00 10.96
N ARG A 69 10.98 5.56 10.19
CA ARG A 69 11.11 6.87 9.53
C ARG A 69 10.44 7.98 10.35
N THR A 70 11.20 8.61 11.25
CA THR A 70 10.69 9.60 12.21
C THR A 70 10.49 11.00 11.65
N ASP A 71 10.91 11.24 10.40
CA ASP A 71 10.76 12.49 9.64
C ASP A 71 9.41 12.61 8.93
N ILE A 72 8.63 11.53 8.85
CA ILE A 72 7.29 11.49 8.26
C ILE A 72 6.25 11.07 9.31
N LYS A 73 5.00 11.47 9.12
CA LYS A 73 3.87 11.14 10.01
C LYS A 73 2.58 10.89 9.23
N PRO A 74 1.56 10.26 9.84
CA PRO A 74 0.25 10.15 9.21
C PRO A 74 -0.28 11.51 8.74
N GLY A 75 -0.86 11.54 7.55
CA GLY A 75 -1.33 12.76 6.89
C GLY A 75 -0.29 13.44 5.99
N ASP A 76 0.99 13.04 6.05
CA ASP A 76 1.99 13.57 5.14
C ASP A 76 1.81 13.00 3.72
N ARG A 77 2.05 13.85 2.72
CA ARG A 77 2.14 13.44 1.33
C ARG A 77 3.50 12.80 1.07
N VAL A 78 3.52 11.54 0.67
CA VAL A 78 4.74 10.75 0.42
C VAL A 78 4.74 10.16 -1.00
N THR A 79 5.93 9.92 -1.53
CA THR A 79 6.14 9.25 -2.83
C THR A 79 7.04 8.04 -2.64
N VAL A 80 6.64 6.91 -3.22
CA VAL A 80 7.40 5.66 -3.21
C VAL A 80 7.53 5.10 -4.62
N ARG A 81 8.56 4.29 -4.85
CA ARG A 81 8.66 3.50 -6.08
C ARG A 81 7.56 2.44 -6.10
N GLU A 82 6.90 2.25 -7.24
CA GLU A 82 5.91 1.19 -7.41
C GLU A 82 6.55 -0.20 -7.21
N ALA A 83 7.83 -0.35 -7.53
CA ALA A 83 8.60 -1.55 -7.25
C ALA A 83 8.68 -1.92 -5.75
N TRP A 84 8.45 -0.94 -4.85
CA TRP A 84 8.46 -1.13 -3.40
C TRP A 84 7.08 -1.40 -2.80
N VAL A 85 6.02 -1.35 -3.61
CA VAL A 85 4.68 -1.76 -3.18
C VAL A 85 4.67 -3.27 -2.95
N VAL A 86 4.31 -3.68 -1.74
CA VAL A 86 4.29 -5.09 -1.30
C VAL A 86 2.88 -5.62 -1.05
N ASP A 87 1.91 -4.73 -0.90
CA ASP A 87 0.50 -5.06 -0.75
C ASP A 87 -0.38 -3.90 -1.21
N TRP A 88 -1.67 -4.16 -1.37
CA TRP A 88 -2.67 -3.17 -1.71
C TRP A 88 -4.01 -3.59 -1.14
N MET A 89 -4.91 -2.64 -0.96
CA MET A 89 -6.31 -2.95 -0.66
C MET A 89 -7.23 -1.86 -1.20
N PHE A 90 -8.42 -2.27 -1.61
CA PHE A 90 -9.50 -1.34 -1.91
C PHE A 90 -10.86 -1.95 -1.61
N VAL A 91 -11.85 -1.10 -1.34
CA VAL A 91 -13.25 -1.51 -1.19
C VAL A 91 -13.98 -1.20 -2.50
N PRO A 92 -14.42 -2.21 -3.27
CA PRO A 92 -15.30 -2.00 -4.41
C PRO A 92 -16.67 -1.49 -3.92
N ASP A 93 -17.41 -0.80 -4.79
CA ASP A 93 -18.73 -0.25 -4.44
C ASP A 93 -19.74 -1.32 -3.94
N ASP A 94 -19.58 -2.58 -4.36
CA ASP A 94 -20.54 -3.68 -4.12
C ASP A 94 -20.03 -4.82 -3.21
N GLY A 95 -19.04 -4.62 -2.33
CA GLY A 95 -18.64 -5.74 -1.47
C GLY A 95 -17.49 -5.54 -0.48
N ASP A 96 -16.96 -6.67 -0.01
CA ASP A 96 -15.82 -6.74 0.90
C ASP A 96 -14.54 -6.19 0.26
N HIS A 97 -13.61 -5.72 1.09
CA HIS A 97 -12.31 -5.26 0.63
C HIS A 97 -11.57 -6.36 -0.14
N LYS A 98 -10.94 -5.97 -1.25
CA LYS A 98 -9.97 -6.80 -1.97
C LYS A 98 -8.56 -6.46 -1.51
N GLY A 99 -7.66 -7.44 -1.50
CA GLY A 99 -6.27 -7.25 -1.12
C GLY A 99 -6.00 -7.50 0.36
N GLY A 100 -4.97 -6.84 0.92
CA GLY A 100 -4.59 -7.02 2.33
C GLY A 100 -3.93 -8.37 2.62
N TYR A 101 -3.30 -8.98 1.62
CA TYR A 101 -2.74 -10.34 1.71
C TYR A 101 -1.66 -10.45 2.80
N THR A 102 -0.83 -9.43 2.95
CA THR A 102 0.23 -9.40 3.97
C THR A 102 -0.35 -9.21 5.36
N THR A 103 -1.39 -8.39 5.51
CA THR A 103 -2.15 -8.24 6.76
C THR A 103 -2.81 -9.56 7.17
N SER A 104 -3.48 -10.25 6.24
CA SER A 104 -4.06 -11.57 6.50
C SER A 104 -2.99 -12.62 6.85
N ALA A 105 -1.82 -12.57 6.22
CA ALA A 105 -0.73 -13.51 6.49
C ALA A 105 0.00 -13.25 7.82
N LEU A 106 -0.05 -12.02 8.35
CA LEU A 106 0.46 -11.67 9.68
C LEU A 106 -0.55 -11.99 10.79
N GLY A 107 -1.83 -12.08 10.45
CA GLY A 107 -2.91 -12.51 11.34
C GLY A 107 -3.11 -14.03 11.35
N THR A 108 -2.38 -14.77 12.18
CA THR A 108 -2.87 -16.09 12.62
C THR A 108 -3.98 -15.92 13.65
N SER A 109 -5.16 -16.45 13.32
CA SER A 109 -6.30 -16.72 14.21
C SER A 109 -7.12 -15.52 14.69
N LYS A 110 -8.26 -15.27 14.04
CA LYS A 110 -9.49 -15.05 14.80
C LYS A 110 -10.25 -16.38 14.80
N LYS A 111 -10.39 -16.98 15.98
CA LYS A 111 -11.45 -17.94 16.29
C LYS A 111 -12.81 -17.31 16.08
#